data_AF-A0A9Q3HNS7-F1
#
_entry.id   AF-A0A9Q3HNS7-F1
#
_cell.length_a   1.000
_cell.length_b   1.000
_cell.length_c   1.000
_cell.angle_alpha   90.00
_cell.angle_beta   90.00
_cell.angle_gamma   90.00
#
_symmetry.space_group_name_H-M   'P 1'
#
loop_
_entity.id
_entity.type
_entity.pdbx_description
1 polymer ?
#
loop_
_entity_poly.entity_id
_entity_poly.type
_entity_poly.pdbx_seq_one_letter_code
_entity_poly.pdbx_strand_id
1 'polypeptide(L)'
;MPGYETADWDQLKVDMKRRWGTVSPERRYRLSSITELFTKTQQEGGIRNMTQYRKFIGEYEAIITYLKRYQYIQGDINHNQEILASLSTSVQESIYKEMIKDRAMVQALDGGYIIPRLDILKLYIEQDLEAKVLIQQKEFSKPKPPEKKTRFEDESWDEVLKQVKELTHKIKNPPQPEPQPRNEGKESVKEVLNQLKTLSEAVNPPRRNWKNNKEQRLPQNNQ
;
A
#
# COMPACT_ATOMS: atom_id res chain seq x y z
N MET A 1 -31.86 -45.79 -10.17
CA MET A 1 -32.29 -44.81 -11.21
C MET A 1 -33.75 -45.11 -11.44
N PRO A 2 -34.65 -44.11 -11.41
CA PRO A 2 -36.08 -44.39 -11.39
C PRO A 2 -36.52 -45.23 -12.60
N GLY A 3 -36.02 -44.97 -13.81
CA GLY A 3 -36.32 -45.82 -14.98
C GLY A 3 -35.80 -47.27 -14.90
N TYR A 4 -34.73 -47.53 -14.13
CA TYR A 4 -34.23 -48.89 -13.89
C TYR A 4 -35.11 -49.66 -12.90
N GLU A 5 -35.63 -48.96 -11.90
CA GLU A 5 -36.48 -49.54 -10.85
C GLU A 5 -37.91 -49.81 -11.35
N THR A 6 -38.41 -49.00 -12.30
CA THR A 6 -39.74 -49.17 -12.89
C THR A 6 -39.75 -50.01 -14.19
N ALA A 7 -38.59 -50.52 -14.62
CA ALA A 7 -38.39 -51.21 -15.90
C ALA A 7 -38.89 -50.43 -17.13
N ASP A 8 -38.90 -49.09 -17.03
CA ASP A 8 -39.27 -48.19 -18.11
C ASP A 8 -38.01 -47.80 -18.90
N TRP A 9 -37.87 -48.41 -20.08
CA TRP A 9 -36.70 -48.21 -20.94
C TRP A 9 -36.56 -46.79 -21.46
N ASP A 10 -37.67 -46.07 -21.68
CA ASP A 10 -37.62 -44.69 -22.17
C ASP A 10 -37.18 -43.74 -21.06
N GLN A 11 -37.72 -43.91 -19.85
CA GLN A 11 -37.29 -43.16 -18.68
C GLN A 11 -35.83 -43.47 -18.31
N LEU A 12 -35.42 -44.73 -18.41
CA LEU A 12 -34.04 -45.14 -18.16
C LEU A 12 -33.08 -44.50 -19.17
N LYS A 13 -33.45 -44.43 -20.46
CA LYS A 13 -32.64 -43.79 -21.49
C LYS A 13 -32.47 -42.29 -21.25
N VAL A 14 -33.53 -41.61 -20.78
CA VAL A 14 -33.45 -40.19 -20.37
C VAL A 14 -32.56 -40.02 -19.15
N ASP A 15 -32.71 -40.87 -18.13
CA ASP A 15 -31.88 -40.85 -16.92
C ASP A 15 -30.40 -41.13 -17.24
N MET A 16 -30.13 -42.09 -18.13
CA MET A 16 -28.78 -42.41 -18.58
C MET A 16 -28.18 -41.26 -19.38
N LYS A 17 -28.94 -40.63 -20.27
CA LYS A 17 -28.45 -39.46 -21.00
C LYS A 17 -28.24 -38.25 -20.10
N ARG A 18 -29.07 -38.08 -19.08
CA ARG A 18 -28.95 -37.00 -18.08
C ARG A 18 -27.73 -37.18 -17.19
N ARG A 19 -27.44 -38.41 -16.76
CA ARG A 19 -26.29 -38.70 -15.86
C ARG A 19 -24.98 -38.95 -16.59
N TRP A 20 -25.04 -39.55 -17.78
CA TRP A 20 -23.88 -40.02 -18.54
C TRP A 20 -23.88 -39.62 -20.02
N GLY A 21 -24.97 -39.06 -20.54
CA GLY A 21 -25.07 -38.61 -21.95
C GLY A 21 -24.48 -37.24 -22.22
N THR A 22 -24.09 -36.49 -21.20
CA THR A 22 -23.26 -35.28 -21.32
C THR A 22 -21.77 -35.59 -21.55
N VAL A 23 -21.44 -36.79 -22.01
CA VAL A 23 -20.07 -37.19 -22.40
C VAL A 23 -19.97 -37.43 -23.90
N SER A 24 -20.81 -36.77 -24.71
CA SER A 24 -20.27 -36.35 -26.01
C SER A 24 -19.25 -35.26 -25.66
N PRO A 25 -17.97 -35.36 -26.07
CA PRO A 25 -17.10 -34.21 -26.02
C PRO A 25 -17.64 -33.22 -27.06
N GLU A 26 -18.72 -32.51 -26.73
CA GLU A 26 -18.88 -31.17 -27.25
C GLU A 26 -17.52 -30.51 -27.10
N ARG A 27 -17.00 -29.96 -28.20
CA ARG A 27 -15.68 -29.34 -28.26
C ARG A 27 -15.56 -28.42 -27.05
N ARG A 28 -14.86 -28.89 -26.00
CA ARG A 28 -14.83 -28.21 -24.70
C ARG A 28 -14.35 -26.78 -24.90
N TYR A 29 -13.41 -26.63 -25.82
CA TYR A 29 -12.92 -25.35 -26.30
C TYR A 29 -12.88 -25.34 -27.84
N ARG A 30 -13.09 -24.15 -28.40
CA ARG A 30 -12.94 -23.83 -29.82
C ARG A 30 -11.75 -22.86 -29.99
N LEU A 31 -11.33 -22.60 -31.22
CA LEU A 31 -10.32 -21.57 -31.49
C LEU A 31 -10.79 -20.19 -31.00
N SER A 32 -12.09 -19.89 -31.09
CA SER A 32 -12.69 -18.67 -30.56
C SER A 32 -12.65 -18.58 -29.03
N SER A 33 -12.50 -19.70 -28.32
CA SER A 33 -12.50 -19.69 -26.85
C SER A 33 -11.31 -18.91 -26.27
N ILE A 34 -10.18 -18.83 -27.00
CA ILE A 34 -9.04 -17.98 -26.60
C ILE A 34 -9.44 -16.50 -26.68
N THR A 35 -9.99 -16.08 -27.82
CA THR A 35 -10.41 -14.70 -28.02
C THR A 35 -11.54 -14.31 -27.07
N GLU A 36 -12.50 -15.22 -26.85
CA GLU A 36 -13.61 -15.04 -25.91
C GLU A 36 -13.08 -14.82 -24.49
N LEU A 37 -12.07 -15.61 -24.06
CA LEU A 37 -11.41 -15.44 -22.76
C LEU A 37 -10.81 -14.03 -22.62
N PHE A 38 -10.01 -13.59 -23.60
CA PHE A 38 -9.42 -12.24 -23.55
C PHE A 38 -10.48 -11.14 -23.54
N THR A 39 -11.49 -11.22 -24.41
CA THR A 39 -12.56 -10.22 -24.48
C THR A 39 -13.36 -10.16 -23.18
N LYS A 40 -13.65 -11.32 -22.57
CA LYS A 40 -14.37 -11.40 -21.30
C LYS A 40 -13.57 -10.73 -20.19
N THR A 41 -12.28 -11.04 -20.08
CA THR A 41 -11.42 -10.44 -19.06
C THR A 41 -11.27 -8.93 -19.25
N GLN A 42 -11.18 -8.45 -20.49
CA GLN A 42 -11.15 -7.02 -20.79
C GLN A 42 -12.48 -6.32 -20.42
N GLN A 43 -13.62 -6.95 -20.74
CA GLN A 43 -14.95 -6.45 -20.37
C GLN A 43 -15.15 -6.40 -18.85
N GLU A 44 -14.59 -7.35 -18.10
CA GLU A 44 -14.60 -7.37 -16.63
C GLU A 44 -13.68 -6.29 -16.00
N GLY A 45 -12.99 -5.47 -16.80
CA GLY A 45 -12.16 -4.37 -16.34
C GLY A 45 -10.69 -4.73 -16.08
N GLY A 46 -10.25 -5.86 -16.65
CA GLY A 46 -8.88 -6.36 -16.64
C GLY A 46 -8.46 -7.00 -15.31
N ILE A 47 -7.40 -7.80 -15.36
CA ILE A 47 -6.88 -8.50 -14.19
C ILE A 47 -6.18 -7.50 -13.24
N ARG A 48 -6.61 -7.48 -11.98
CA ARG A 48 -6.07 -6.61 -10.93
C ARG A 48 -5.43 -7.37 -9.77
N ASN A 49 -5.92 -8.57 -9.52
CA ASN A 49 -5.57 -9.35 -8.32
C ASN A 49 -4.92 -10.69 -8.70
N MET A 50 -4.08 -11.22 -7.79
CA MET A 50 -3.45 -12.53 -7.94
C MET A 50 -4.46 -13.66 -8.16
N THR A 51 -5.57 -13.67 -7.43
CA THR A 51 -6.61 -14.71 -7.57
C THR A 51 -7.25 -14.70 -8.96
N GLN A 52 -7.51 -13.52 -9.51
CA GLN A 52 -8.04 -13.36 -10.87
C GLN A 52 -7.03 -13.86 -11.90
N TYR A 53 -5.75 -13.50 -11.72
CA TYR A 53 -4.67 -13.92 -12.60
C TYR A 53 -4.51 -15.45 -12.63
N ARG A 54 -4.48 -16.11 -11.47
CA ARG A 54 -4.36 -17.58 -11.39
C ARG A 54 -5.52 -18.29 -12.08
N LYS A 55 -6.75 -17.78 -11.90
CA LYS A 55 -7.93 -18.32 -12.59
C LYS A 55 -7.80 -18.15 -14.10
N PHE A 56 -7.42 -16.95 -14.55
CA PHE A 56 -7.24 -16.65 -15.97
C PHE A 56 -6.18 -17.52 -16.63
N ILE A 57 -4.99 -17.62 -16.03
CA ILE A 57 -3.91 -18.46 -16.57
C ILE A 57 -4.31 -19.93 -16.57
N GLY A 58 -4.97 -20.42 -15.52
CA GLY A 58 -5.46 -21.79 -15.49
C GLY A 58 -6.48 -22.09 -16.60
N GLU A 59 -7.41 -21.17 -16.87
CA GLU A 59 -8.36 -21.28 -17.99
C GLU A 59 -7.64 -21.22 -19.35
N TYR A 60 -6.72 -20.28 -19.54
CA TYR A 60 -5.92 -20.14 -20.76
C TYR A 60 -5.09 -21.40 -21.05
N GLU A 61 -4.36 -21.92 -20.05
CA GLU A 61 -3.55 -23.14 -20.19
C GLU A 61 -4.42 -24.37 -20.46
N ALA A 62 -5.58 -24.48 -19.84
CA ALA A 62 -6.53 -25.56 -20.11
C ALA A 62 -7.03 -25.51 -21.56
N ILE A 63 -7.34 -24.31 -22.08
CA ILE A 63 -7.73 -24.12 -23.48
C ILE A 63 -6.60 -24.51 -24.42
N ILE A 64 -5.39 -23.97 -24.23
CA ILE A 64 -4.23 -24.25 -25.09
C ILE A 64 -3.88 -25.74 -25.07
N THR A 65 -3.86 -26.36 -23.89
CA THR A 65 -3.55 -27.79 -23.74
C THR A 65 -4.57 -28.66 -24.48
N TYR A 66 -5.86 -28.31 -24.38
CA TYR A 66 -6.92 -28.98 -25.14
C TYR A 66 -6.71 -28.80 -26.65
N LEU A 67 -6.53 -27.57 -27.12
CA LEU A 67 -6.40 -27.29 -28.54
C LEU A 67 -5.15 -27.94 -29.16
N LYS A 68 -4.04 -27.99 -28.42
CA LYS A 68 -2.82 -28.72 -28.80
C LYS A 68 -3.07 -30.23 -28.85
N ARG A 69 -3.73 -30.81 -27.84
CA ARG A 69 -4.03 -32.26 -27.76
C ARG A 69 -4.86 -32.74 -28.96
N TYR A 70 -5.85 -31.96 -29.36
CA TYR A 70 -6.71 -32.27 -30.50
C TYR A 70 -6.19 -31.70 -31.83
N GLN A 71 -4.94 -31.21 -31.88
CA GLN A 71 -4.27 -30.71 -33.08
C GLN A 71 -5.01 -29.57 -33.81
N TYR A 72 -5.86 -28.82 -33.10
CA TYR A 72 -6.48 -27.60 -33.65
C TYR A 72 -5.46 -26.47 -33.82
N ILE A 73 -4.40 -26.51 -33.02
CA ILE A 73 -3.26 -25.60 -33.06
C ILE A 73 -2.01 -26.43 -33.31
N GLN A 74 -1.17 -25.99 -34.25
CA GLN A 74 0.13 -26.58 -34.51
C GLN A 74 1.21 -25.57 -34.10
N GLY A 75 2.21 -26.05 -33.34
CA GLY A 75 3.33 -25.23 -32.87
C GLY A 75 3.01 -24.33 -31.66
N ASP A 76 3.87 -23.33 -31.48
CA ASP A 76 3.78 -22.37 -30.38
C ASP A 76 3.12 -21.09 -30.88
N ILE A 77 1.86 -20.90 -30.49
CA ILE A 77 1.17 -19.63 -30.74
C ILE A 77 1.59 -18.62 -29.67
N ASN A 78 1.95 -17.44 -30.15
CA ASN A 78 2.29 -16.31 -29.30
C ASN A 78 1.02 -15.49 -29.02
N HIS A 79 0.56 -15.53 -27.75
CA HIS A 79 -0.53 -14.67 -27.26
C HIS A 79 -0.05 -13.68 -26.19
N ASN A 80 1.26 -13.36 -26.17
CA ASN A 80 1.86 -12.59 -25.08
C ASN A 80 1.31 -11.16 -25.05
N GLN A 81 1.02 -10.59 -26.23
CA GLN A 81 0.43 -9.27 -26.37
C GLN A 81 -1.00 -9.23 -25.81
N GLU A 82 -1.80 -10.23 -26.14
CA GLU A 82 -3.19 -10.36 -25.72
C GLU A 82 -3.31 -10.63 -24.23
N ILE A 83 -2.41 -11.46 -23.69
CA ILE A 83 -2.29 -11.70 -22.24
C ILE A 83 -1.95 -10.38 -21.53
N LEU A 84 -0.95 -9.63 -22.01
CA LEU A 84 -0.64 -8.31 -21.45
C LEU A 84 -1.85 -7.37 -21.54
N ALA A 85 -2.51 -7.32 -22.70
CA ALA A 85 -3.69 -6.49 -22.93
C ALA A 85 -4.91 -6.87 -22.07
N SER A 86 -4.96 -8.09 -21.53
CA SER A 86 -6.01 -8.54 -20.60
C SER A 86 -5.82 -8.07 -19.16
N LEU A 87 -4.61 -7.61 -18.82
CA LEU A 87 -4.31 -7.04 -17.51
C LEU A 87 -4.95 -5.64 -17.38
N SER A 88 -5.17 -5.19 -16.15
CA SER A 88 -5.56 -3.80 -15.92
C SER A 88 -4.43 -2.84 -16.29
N THR A 89 -4.76 -1.63 -16.76
CA THR A 89 -3.78 -0.60 -17.16
C THR A 89 -2.75 -0.29 -16.08
N SER A 90 -3.18 -0.20 -14.81
CA SER A 90 -2.26 0.02 -13.68
C SER A 90 -1.25 -1.12 -13.48
N VAL A 91 -1.67 -2.37 -13.72
CA VAL A 91 -0.77 -3.55 -13.66
C VAL A 91 0.15 -3.57 -14.87
N GLN A 92 -0.38 -3.30 -16.07
CA GLN A 92 0.42 -3.22 -17.30
C GLN A 92 1.55 -2.20 -17.18
N GLU A 93 1.26 -0.98 -16.75
CA GLU A 93 2.27 0.07 -16.61
C GLU A 93 3.40 -0.31 -15.64
N SER A 94 3.05 -0.96 -14.53
CA SER A 94 4.02 -1.42 -13.54
C SER A 94 4.95 -2.48 -14.14
N ILE A 95 4.35 -3.45 -14.83
CA ILE A 95 5.08 -4.53 -15.51
C ILE A 95 5.98 -3.96 -16.61
N TYR A 96 5.48 -3.06 -17.47
CA TYR A 96 6.29 -2.45 -18.53
C TYR A 96 7.50 -1.70 -17.93
N LYS A 97 7.32 -0.98 -16.81
CA LYS A 97 8.41 -0.27 -16.14
C LYS A 97 9.49 -1.24 -15.64
N GLU A 98 9.10 -2.31 -14.96
CA GLU A 98 10.06 -3.32 -14.46
C GLU A 98 10.74 -4.06 -15.61
N MET A 99 10.00 -4.45 -16.67
CA MET A 99 10.57 -5.15 -17.82
C MET A 99 11.56 -4.29 -18.62
N ILE A 100 11.30 -2.98 -18.76
CA ILE A 100 12.23 -2.04 -19.41
C ILE A 100 13.48 -1.85 -18.54
N LYS A 101 13.29 -1.69 -17.22
CA LYS A 101 14.38 -1.52 -16.25
C LYS A 101 15.34 -2.72 -16.24
N ASP A 102 14.80 -3.93 -16.31
CA ASP A 102 15.57 -5.17 -16.35
C ASP A 102 16.11 -5.51 -17.75
N ARG A 103 15.82 -4.67 -18.77
CA ARG A 103 16.14 -4.92 -20.19
C ARG A 103 15.60 -6.26 -20.71
N ALA A 104 14.48 -6.72 -20.14
CA ALA A 104 13.81 -7.94 -20.57
C ALA A 104 13.11 -7.77 -21.94
N MET A 105 12.74 -6.53 -22.30
CA MET A 105 12.23 -6.19 -23.62
C MET A 105 13.37 -5.83 -24.57
N VAL A 106 13.47 -6.54 -25.69
CA VAL A 106 14.46 -6.24 -26.73
C VAL A 106 13.92 -5.12 -27.59
N GLN A 107 14.69 -4.04 -27.73
CA GLN A 107 14.36 -2.98 -28.66
C GLN A 107 14.62 -3.46 -30.09
N ALA A 108 13.60 -3.41 -30.93
CA ALA A 108 13.71 -3.70 -32.35
C ALA A 108 14.41 -2.54 -33.09
N LEU A 109 14.90 -2.80 -34.30
CA LEU A 109 15.50 -1.78 -35.16
C LEU A 109 14.54 -0.60 -35.43
N ASP A 110 13.24 -0.88 -35.47
CA ASP A 110 12.19 0.12 -35.70
C ASP A 110 11.87 0.98 -34.46
N GLY A 111 12.62 0.80 -33.37
CA GLY A 111 12.43 1.52 -32.10
C GLY A 111 11.30 0.97 -31.22
N GLY A 112 10.51 0.02 -31.71
CA GLY A 112 9.52 -0.72 -30.91
C GLY A 112 10.15 -1.71 -29.93
N TYR A 113 9.37 -2.18 -28.96
CA TYR A 113 9.81 -3.19 -27.98
C TYR A 113 9.19 -4.55 -28.29
N ILE A 114 10.03 -5.58 -28.34
CA ILE A 114 9.62 -6.97 -28.48
C ILE A 114 9.30 -7.50 -27.09
N ILE A 115 8.06 -7.96 -26.92
CA ILE A 115 7.61 -8.60 -25.68
C ILE A 115 8.31 -9.96 -25.54
N PRO A 116 8.87 -10.27 -24.36
CA PRO A 116 9.57 -11.53 -24.13
C PRO A 116 8.64 -12.73 -24.16
N ARG A 117 9.23 -13.92 -24.03
CA ARG A 117 8.51 -15.21 -23.99
C ARG A 117 7.50 -15.27 -22.85
N LEU A 118 6.49 -16.11 -23.01
CA LEU A 118 5.39 -16.25 -22.07
C LEU A 118 5.86 -16.59 -20.65
N ASP A 119 6.86 -17.47 -20.51
CA ASP A 119 7.35 -17.90 -19.19
C ASP A 119 7.98 -16.74 -18.41
N ILE A 120 8.74 -15.89 -19.10
CA ILE A 120 9.33 -14.67 -18.51
C ILE A 120 8.22 -13.68 -18.16
N LEU A 121 7.24 -13.53 -19.05
CA LEU A 121 6.10 -12.65 -18.82
C LEU A 121 5.28 -13.05 -17.59
N LYS A 122 5.02 -14.34 -17.40
CA LYS A 122 4.32 -14.86 -16.21
C LYS A 122 5.04 -14.48 -14.92
N LEU A 123 6.37 -14.64 -14.88
CA LEU A 123 7.18 -14.28 -13.72
C LEU A 123 6.98 -12.81 -13.33
N TYR A 124 7.05 -11.88 -14.30
CA TYR A 124 6.86 -10.45 -14.03
C TYR A 124 5.45 -10.12 -13.54
N ILE A 125 4.42 -10.76 -14.11
CA ILE A 125 3.04 -10.55 -13.67
C ILE A 125 2.86 -11.05 -12.24
N GLU A 126 3.37 -12.24 -11.92
CA GLU A 126 3.29 -12.80 -10.58
C GLU A 126 3.99 -11.92 -9.57
N GLN A 127 5.21 -11.47 -9.87
CA GLN A 127 5.97 -10.57 -9.00
C GLN A 127 5.26 -9.23 -8.74
N ASP A 128 4.70 -8.58 -9.77
CA ASP A 128 3.95 -7.32 -9.59
C ASP A 128 2.70 -7.53 -8.71
N LEU A 129 1.96 -8.60 -8.95
CA LEU A 129 0.75 -8.91 -8.20
C LEU A 129 1.07 -9.31 -6.75
N GLU A 130 2.15 -10.06 -6.50
CA GLU A 130 2.64 -10.37 -5.15
C GLU A 130 3.09 -9.12 -4.41
N ALA A 131 3.86 -8.25 -5.07
CA ALA A 131 4.29 -6.98 -4.50
C ALA A 131 3.07 -6.12 -4.07
N LYS A 132 2.02 -6.08 -4.89
CA LYS A 132 0.78 -5.37 -4.54
C LYS A 132 0.07 -5.98 -3.32
N VAL A 133 0.02 -7.30 -3.21
CA VAL A 133 -0.54 -7.99 -2.04
C VAL A 133 0.25 -7.65 -0.77
N LEU A 134 1.59 -7.67 -0.84
CA LEU A 134 2.46 -7.33 0.29
C LEU A 134 2.31 -5.87 0.73
N ILE A 135 2.25 -4.94 -0.23
CA ILE A 135 2.04 -3.52 0.06
C ILE A 135 0.70 -3.34 0.77
N GLN A 136 -0.38 -3.94 0.26
CA GLN A 136 -1.70 -3.88 0.89
C GLN A 136 -1.66 -4.40 2.34
N GLN A 137 -1.05 -5.57 2.57
CA GLN A 137 -0.90 -6.13 3.93
C GLN A 137 -0.15 -5.18 4.88
N LYS A 138 0.93 -4.53 4.39
CA LYS A 138 1.69 -3.57 5.19
C LYS A 138 0.89 -2.31 5.51
N GLU A 139 0.06 -1.83 4.58
CA GLU A 139 -0.85 -0.70 4.83
C GLU A 139 -1.89 -1.02 5.90
N PHE A 140 -2.46 -2.24 5.91
CA PHE A 140 -3.36 -2.69 6.97
C PHE A 140 -2.68 -2.84 8.34
N SER A 141 -1.36 -3.09 8.36
CA SER A 141 -0.57 -3.20 9.59
C SER A 141 -0.15 -1.85 10.18
N LYS A 142 -0.34 -0.72 9.47
CA LYS A 142 -0.08 0.60 10.06
C LYS A 142 -1.12 0.85 11.15
N PRO A 143 -0.73 1.13 12.41
CA PRO A 143 -1.70 1.51 13.42
C PRO A 143 -2.46 2.74 12.91
N LYS A 144 -3.80 2.67 12.97
CA LYS A 144 -4.68 3.82 12.69
C LYS A 144 -4.07 5.03 13.42
N PRO A 145 -3.79 6.16 12.74
CA PRO A 145 -3.43 7.37 13.47
C PRO A 145 -4.52 7.56 14.52
N PRO A 146 -4.17 7.88 15.79
CA PRO A 146 -5.17 7.99 16.84
C PRO A 146 -6.25 8.91 16.30
N GLU A 147 -7.47 8.36 16.17
CA GLU A 147 -8.64 9.14 15.82
C GLU A 147 -8.56 10.36 16.71
N LYS A 148 -8.45 11.55 16.09
CA LYS A 148 -8.48 12.80 16.83
C LYS A 148 -9.75 12.71 17.64
N LYS A 149 -9.64 12.35 18.92
CA LYS A 149 -10.67 12.62 19.90
C LYS A 149 -10.92 14.09 19.68
N THR A 150 -12.11 14.39 19.17
CA THR A 150 -12.67 15.73 19.12
C THR A 150 -12.30 16.37 20.43
N ARG A 151 -11.32 17.27 20.33
CA ARG A 151 -10.74 17.95 21.47
C ARG A 151 -11.90 18.76 22.01
N PHE A 152 -12.24 18.48 23.26
CA PHE A 152 -13.08 19.25 24.16
C PHE A 152 -13.46 20.63 23.63
N GLU A 153 -14.78 20.86 23.60
CA GLU A 153 -15.50 22.10 23.33
C GLU A 153 -14.63 23.37 23.35
N ASP A 154 -14.60 23.99 22.17
CA ASP A 154 -14.05 25.31 21.91
C ASP A 154 -14.80 26.38 22.69
N GLU A 155 -14.43 26.62 23.94
CA GLU A 155 -14.76 27.85 24.63
C GLU A 155 -13.54 28.33 25.42
N SER A 156 -13.23 29.63 25.29
CA SER A 156 -12.22 30.34 26.09
C SER A 156 -10.76 30.34 25.62
N TRP A 157 -10.50 30.37 24.30
CA TRP A 157 -9.23 30.94 23.78
C TRP A 157 -9.41 32.35 23.23
N ASP A 158 -10.53 32.65 22.61
CA ASP A 158 -10.81 34.00 22.08
C ASP A 158 -10.98 35.05 23.19
N GLU A 159 -11.52 34.62 24.33
CA GLU A 159 -11.74 35.48 25.49
C GLU A 159 -10.42 35.78 26.22
N VAL A 160 -9.56 34.76 26.34
CA VAL A 160 -8.19 34.91 26.83
C VAL A 160 -7.37 35.83 25.91
N LEU A 161 -7.51 35.68 24.59
CA LEU A 161 -6.83 36.54 23.62
C LEU A 161 -7.34 37.99 23.68
N LYS A 162 -8.63 38.22 23.93
CA LYS A 162 -9.17 39.56 24.19
C LYS A 162 -8.59 40.16 25.46
N GLN A 163 -8.56 39.43 26.57
CA GLN A 163 -7.98 39.92 27.83
C GLN A 163 -6.49 40.26 27.68
N VAL A 164 -5.71 39.40 27.01
CA VAL A 164 -4.29 39.66 26.77
C VAL A 164 -4.10 40.90 25.89
N LYS A 165 -4.89 41.07 24.82
CA LYS A 165 -4.83 42.28 23.98
C LYS A 165 -5.19 43.54 24.78
N GLU A 166 -6.21 43.49 25.62
CA GLU A 166 -6.63 44.62 26.44
C GLU A 166 -5.57 45.02 27.48
N LEU A 167 -4.93 44.03 28.12
CA LEU A 167 -3.79 44.26 29.02
C LEU A 167 -2.58 44.83 28.27
N THR A 168 -2.26 44.33 27.08
CA THR A 168 -1.16 44.88 26.28
C THR A 168 -1.44 46.32 25.83
N HIS A 169 -2.68 46.69 25.54
CA HIS A 169 -3.04 48.07 25.22
C HIS A 169 -2.94 49.01 26.43
N LYS A 170 -3.31 48.55 27.64
CA LYS A 170 -3.13 49.31 28.89
C LYS A 170 -1.66 49.52 29.25
N ILE A 171 -0.79 48.55 28.92
CA ILE A 171 0.66 48.67 29.11
C ILE A 171 1.27 49.63 28.07
N LYS A 172 0.77 49.61 26.83
CA LYS A 172 1.32 50.43 25.74
C LYS A 172 0.89 51.90 25.80
N ASN A 173 -0.28 52.18 26.37
CA ASN A 173 -0.81 53.52 26.62
C ASN A 173 -1.21 53.66 28.11
N PRO A 174 -0.28 53.99 29.02
CA PRO A 174 -0.64 54.26 30.40
C PRO A 174 -1.53 55.51 30.48
N PRO A 175 -2.63 55.51 31.26
CA PRO A 175 -3.38 56.73 31.51
C PRO A 175 -2.47 57.77 32.19
N GLN A 176 -2.51 58.98 31.65
CA GLN A 176 -1.72 60.14 32.08
C GLN A 176 -1.99 60.46 33.56
N PRO A 177 -0.97 60.55 34.43
CA PRO A 177 -1.20 60.87 35.83
C PRO A 177 -1.64 62.32 36.00
N GLU A 178 -2.79 62.54 36.67
CA GLU A 178 -3.14 63.82 37.29
C GLU A 178 -2.03 64.24 38.28
N PRO A 179 -1.70 65.54 38.39
CA PRO A 179 -0.49 65.96 39.07
C PRO A 179 -0.65 65.87 40.60
N GLN A 180 0.20 65.07 41.24
CA GLN A 180 0.47 65.18 42.67
C GLN A 180 1.98 65.32 42.94
N PRO A 181 2.40 66.15 43.91
CA PRO A 181 3.74 66.71 43.94
C PRO A 181 4.77 65.82 44.65
N ARG A 182 5.95 65.72 44.00
CA ARG A 182 7.29 66.07 44.53
C ARG A 182 7.87 65.25 45.71
N ASN A 183 9.00 64.58 45.37
CA ASN A 183 10.08 64.02 46.22
C ASN A 183 9.75 62.65 46.86
N GLU A 184 10.58 61.59 46.94
CA GLU A 184 12.03 61.37 47.07
C GLU A 184 12.40 59.93 46.63
N GLY A 185 13.69 59.58 46.57
CA GLY A 185 14.11 58.18 46.79
C GLY A 185 14.83 57.45 45.66
N LYS A 186 16.09 57.81 45.39
CA LYS A 186 17.03 57.11 44.50
C LYS A 186 17.56 55.77 45.07
N GLU A 187 16.76 55.05 45.85
CA GLU A 187 17.21 53.83 46.55
C GLU A 187 16.78 52.52 45.88
N SER A 188 15.75 52.53 45.04
CA SER A 188 15.23 51.29 44.41
C SER A 188 16.18 50.65 43.36
N VAL A 189 16.97 51.44 42.63
CA VAL A 189 17.72 50.91 41.47
C VAL A 189 18.95 50.08 41.89
N LYS A 190 19.59 50.40 43.02
CA LYS A 190 20.75 49.65 43.53
C LYS A 190 20.33 48.30 44.14
N GLU A 191 19.15 48.26 44.76
CA GLU A 191 18.56 47.03 45.28
C GLU A 191 18.20 46.05 44.17
N VAL A 192 17.61 46.54 43.08
CA VAL A 192 17.29 45.72 41.90
C VAL A 192 18.55 45.16 41.22
N LEU A 193 19.64 45.94 41.18
CA LEU A 193 20.91 45.48 40.61
C LEU A 193 21.62 44.41 41.46
N ASN A 194 21.49 44.45 42.79
CA ASN A 194 22.04 43.42 43.66
C ASN A 194 21.22 42.12 43.61
N GLN A 195 19.89 42.21 43.48
CA GLN A 195 19.03 41.03 43.30
C GLN A 195 19.30 40.30 41.96
N LEU A 196 19.64 41.03 40.90
CA LEU A 196 19.99 40.43 39.60
C LEU A 196 21.34 39.70 39.62
N LYS A 197 22.32 40.15 40.42
CA LYS A 197 23.60 39.44 40.59
C LYS A 197 23.46 38.13 41.36
N THR A 198 22.60 38.09 42.39
CA THR A 198 22.36 36.86 43.17
C THR A 198 21.64 35.78 42.37
N LEU A 199 20.85 36.16 41.36
CA LEU A 199 20.13 35.20 40.51
C LEU A 199 21.00 34.61 39.38
N SER A 200 22.06 35.31 38.94
CA SER A 200 22.94 34.79 37.88
C SER A 200 24.00 33.79 38.40
N GLU A 201 24.37 33.85 39.67
CA GLU A 201 25.26 32.87 40.31
C GLU A 201 24.57 31.53 40.66
N ALA A 202 23.24 31.52 40.78
CA ALA A 202 22.47 30.30 41.10
C ALA A 202 22.23 29.35 39.90
N VAL A 203 22.56 29.76 38.67
CA VAL A 203 22.24 29.03 37.42
C VAL A 203 23.43 28.22 36.86
N ASN A 204 24.60 28.22 37.51
CA ASN A 204 25.79 27.47 37.05
C ASN A 204 26.38 26.55 38.15
N PRO A 205 25.93 25.27 38.27
CA PRO A 205 26.65 24.30 39.08
C PRO A 205 27.94 23.80 38.38
N PRO A 206 29.02 23.52 39.13
CA PRO A 206 30.32 23.12 38.56
C PRO A 206 30.27 21.75 37.85
N ARG A 207 30.93 21.66 36.69
CA ARG A 207 31.05 20.45 35.84
C ARG A 207 31.65 19.26 36.62
N ARG A 208 30.91 18.16 36.67
CA ARG A 208 31.35 16.85 37.20
C ARG A 208 32.47 16.25 36.33
N ASN A 209 33.64 16.02 36.91
CA ASN A 209 34.83 15.49 36.23
C ASN A 209 34.75 13.95 36.09
N TRP A 210 34.97 13.42 34.90
CA TRP A 210 34.66 12.04 34.47
C TRP A 210 35.85 11.06 34.54
N LYS A 211 36.95 11.42 35.20
CA LYS A 211 38.23 10.68 35.08
C LYS A 211 38.54 9.60 36.13
N ASN A 212 37.63 9.22 37.04
CA ASN A 212 37.90 8.19 38.05
C ASN A 212 36.94 7.00 38.01
N ASN A 213 36.92 6.23 36.90
CA ASN A 213 36.21 4.95 36.90
C ASN A 213 36.82 3.94 35.90
N LYS A 214 38.11 3.62 36.06
CA LYS A 214 38.80 2.58 35.27
C LYS A 214 39.47 1.47 36.09
N GLU A 215 39.22 1.41 37.40
CA GLU A 215 39.75 0.33 38.24
C GLU A 215 38.62 -0.18 39.12
N GLN A 216 37.87 -1.14 38.61
CA GLN A 216 37.13 -2.17 39.35
C GLN A 216 36.09 -2.80 38.41
N ARG A 217 36.49 -3.90 37.74
CA ARG A 217 35.65 -5.08 37.39
C ARG A 217 36.38 -5.97 36.37
N LEU A 218 37.34 -6.75 36.87
CA LEU A 218 37.60 -8.12 36.43
C LEU A 218 37.79 -8.93 37.72
N PRO A 219 37.07 -10.05 37.88
CA PRO A 219 37.69 -11.36 37.64
C PRO A 219 36.72 -12.35 36.95
N GLN A 220 37.22 -13.09 35.96
CA GLN A 220 37.72 -14.48 36.01
C GLN A 220 36.71 -15.50 35.47
N ASN A 221 37.08 -15.92 34.27
CA ASN A 221 36.79 -17.17 33.60
C ASN A 221 36.87 -18.36 34.57
N ASN A 222 35.85 -19.22 34.58
CA ASN A 222 35.98 -20.59 35.07
C ASN A 222 35.22 -21.53 34.13
N GLN A 223 35.90 -22.65 33.88
CA GLN A 223 35.52 -23.83 33.10
C GLN A 223 34.22 -24.47 33.58
#